data_AF-A0A4P8TGG0-F1
#
_entry.id   AF-A0A4P8TGG0-F1
#
_cell.length_a   1.000
_cell.length_b   1.000
_cell.length_c   1.000
_cell.angle_alpha   90.00
_cell.angle_beta   90.00
_cell.angle_gamma   90.00
#
_symmetry.space_group_name_H-M   'P 1'
#
loop_
_entity.id
_entity.type
_entity.pdbx_description
1 polymer ?
#
loop_
_entity_poly.entity_id
_entity_poly.type
_entity_poly.pdbx_seq_one_letter_code
_entity_poly.pdbx_strand_id
1 'polypeptide(L)'
;MELIHPRDLALWRERRDLRGQTGRRLRRLRGGAADEQVPLAELASIPGDDSGTRSTLVVLEDLDDRAMGALLAPLPYLRGTVHCVVVGAQSVPTELASLPRSPVQGLEGLLEATGAGAVLTAGGAGPWTRGLHEEVIGRGVATFVLQTGQVTPFSPPLPEETTVVAWTDADAALLRSGRHDVDTMVIGSQRLWELSHDPVTELQDGPPVLLARLADDLLPRHLATRAAASAMRHGQFRLRPDIGDTDPISRASYELWRRRGAELVEPGAELPAVPLVGVRQEELLEAAVRGVPVRVHAPGAPAWLQDLWDRTGMRRYGSSGPSRPPAPPAEEPATVLAETLDGVR
;
A
#
# COMPACT_ATOMS: atom_id res chain seq x y z
N MET A 1 10.56 -0.58 -16.44
CA MET A 1 10.79 0.74 -15.81
C MET A 1 11.57 0.52 -14.50
N GLU A 2 12.21 1.55 -13.95
CA GLU A 2 12.97 1.47 -12.68
C GLU A 2 12.49 2.56 -11.70
N LEU A 3 12.84 2.42 -10.42
CA LEU A 3 12.66 3.46 -9.40
C LEU A 3 13.50 4.68 -9.74
N ILE A 4 12.97 5.87 -9.46
CA ILE A 4 13.71 7.13 -9.68
C ILE A 4 14.83 7.30 -8.64
N HIS A 5 14.63 6.76 -7.44
CA HIS A 5 15.60 6.81 -6.35
C HIS A 5 15.76 5.40 -5.79
N PRO A 6 16.49 4.51 -6.47
CA PRO A 6 16.59 3.10 -6.07
C PRO A 6 17.41 2.88 -4.80
N ARG A 7 18.27 3.84 -4.42
CA ARG A 7 19.14 3.79 -3.23
C ARG A 7 19.04 5.00 -2.31
N ASP A 8 18.63 6.16 -2.83
CA ASP A 8 18.71 7.42 -2.10
C ASP A 8 17.37 7.77 -1.41
N LEU A 9 17.25 7.32 -0.16
CA LEU A 9 16.06 7.59 0.67
C LEU A 9 15.92 9.08 1.01
N ALA A 10 17.03 9.81 1.17
CA ALA A 10 17.00 11.22 1.53
C ALA A 10 16.43 12.07 0.39
N LEU A 11 16.94 11.85 -0.82
CA LEU A 11 16.44 12.50 -2.03
C LEU A 11 15.00 12.10 -2.36
N TRP A 12 14.64 10.83 -2.11
CA TRP A 12 13.25 10.39 -2.20
C TRP A 12 12.34 11.16 -1.24
N ARG A 13 12.73 11.30 0.04
CA ARG A 13 11.95 12.03 1.06
C ARG A 13 11.80 13.50 0.69
N GLU A 14 12.88 14.15 0.26
CA GLU A 14 12.85 15.55 -0.20
C GLU A 14 11.82 15.72 -1.31
N ARG A 15 11.83 14.85 -2.33
CA ARG A 15 10.86 14.92 -3.42
C ARG A 15 9.44 14.57 -3.02
N ARG A 16 9.23 13.61 -2.11
CA ARG A 16 7.90 13.31 -1.55
C ARG A 16 7.35 14.52 -0.83
N ASP A 17 8.16 15.17 0.00
CA ASP A 17 7.77 16.37 0.74
C ASP A 17 7.46 17.54 -0.20
N LEU A 18 8.26 17.73 -1.27
CA LEU A 18 8.00 18.73 -2.31
C LEU A 18 6.67 18.49 -3.04
N ARG A 19 6.28 17.22 -3.28
CA ARG A 19 5.01 16.87 -3.94
C ARG A 19 3.81 16.96 -3.00
N GLY A 20 3.98 16.66 -1.71
CA GLY A 20 2.95 16.76 -0.67
C GLY A 20 2.61 18.20 -0.22
N GLN A 21 3.12 19.23 -0.91
CA GLN A 21 3.09 20.63 -0.44
C GLN A 21 1.73 21.32 -0.38
N THR A 22 0.62 20.68 -0.74
CA THR A 22 -0.70 21.30 -0.56
C THR A 22 -1.31 21.03 0.83
N GLY A 23 -0.85 20.02 1.58
CA GLY A 23 -1.41 19.66 2.89
C GLY A 23 -0.49 19.85 4.10
N ARG A 24 0.82 19.66 3.94
CA ARG A 24 1.76 19.61 5.09
C ARG A 24 2.30 20.96 5.55
N ARG A 25 2.29 22.01 4.70
CA ARG A 25 2.75 23.36 5.07
C ARG A 25 1.91 23.99 6.19
N LEU A 26 0.61 23.68 6.28
CA LEU A 26 -0.25 24.17 7.36
C LEU A 26 -0.02 23.43 8.69
N ARG A 27 0.46 22.18 8.67
CA ARG A 27 0.78 21.41 9.88
C ARG A 27 2.13 21.84 10.48
N ARG A 28 3.13 22.16 9.64
CA ARG A 28 4.43 22.73 10.07
C ARG A 28 4.35 24.17 10.59
N LEU A 29 3.30 24.93 10.25
CA LEU A 29 3.09 26.27 10.82
C LEU A 29 2.32 26.27 12.15
N ARG A 30 1.74 25.13 12.55
CA ARG A 30 1.10 24.95 13.87
C ARG A 30 1.92 24.13 14.86
N GLY A 31 2.91 23.37 14.40
CA GLY A 31 3.94 22.78 15.25
C GLY A 31 5.25 23.53 15.02
N GLY A 32 5.61 24.41 15.95
CA GLY A 32 6.95 25.01 15.98
C GLY A 32 8.03 23.93 15.96
N ALA A 33 9.25 24.33 15.65
CA ALA A 33 10.45 23.47 15.67
C ALA A 33 10.55 22.73 17.02
N ALA A 34 9.92 21.56 17.07
CA ALA A 34 10.09 20.59 18.12
C ALA A 34 11.33 19.80 17.73
N ASP A 35 12.28 19.77 18.65
CA ASP A 35 13.26 18.71 18.76
C ASP A 35 12.63 17.40 18.29
N GLU A 36 13.25 16.69 17.36
CA GLU A 36 12.70 15.50 16.69
C GLU A 36 12.66 14.35 17.70
N GLN A 37 11.75 14.44 18.69
CA GLN A 37 11.48 13.39 19.66
C GLN A 37 11.00 12.19 18.86
N VAL A 38 11.78 11.10 18.93
CA VAL A 38 11.38 9.80 18.39
C VAL A 38 9.97 9.51 18.92
N PRO A 39 8.97 9.34 18.05
CA PRO A 39 7.60 9.13 18.48
C PRO A 39 7.56 7.91 19.40
N LEU A 40 6.83 8.04 20.52
CA LEU A 40 6.64 6.96 21.49
C LEU A 40 6.14 5.71 20.75
N ALA A 41 6.85 4.60 20.95
CA ALA A 41 6.46 3.30 20.45
C ALA A 41 6.07 2.37 21.60
N GLU A 42 5.18 1.43 21.30
CA GLU A 42 4.74 0.40 22.22
C GLU A 42 5.05 -0.98 21.64
N LEU A 43 5.55 -1.87 22.49
CA LEU A 43 5.79 -3.27 22.15
C LEU A 43 4.61 -4.11 22.65
N ALA A 44 3.96 -4.81 21.74
CA ALA A 44 3.04 -5.91 22.04
C ALA A 44 3.72 -7.23 21.66
N SER A 45 3.52 -8.30 22.43
CA SER A 45 4.07 -9.62 22.11
C SER A 45 2.96 -10.66 22.05
N ILE A 46 2.91 -11.42 20.97
CA ILE A 46 2.05 -12.58 20.78
C ILE A 46 2.93 -13.80 21.05
N PRO A 47 2.63 -14.59 22.09
CA PRO A 47 3.40 -15.79 22.39
C PRO A 47 3.24 -16.79 21.24
N GLY A 48 4.36 -17.38 20.82
CA GLY A 48 4.35 -18.51 19.90
C GLY A 48 3.88 -19.80 20.56
N ASP A 49 3.81 -20.86 19.77
CA ASP A 49 3.61 -22.22 20.27
C ASP A 49 4.97 -22.92 20.54
N ASP A 50 4.92 -24.07 21.21
CA ASP A 50 6.12 -24.86 21.56
C ASP A 50 6.90 -25.39 20.34
N SER A 51 6.34 -25.26 19.13
CA SER A 51 6.96 -25.70 17.88
C SER A 51 7.63 -24.56 17.10
N GLY A 52 7.47 -23.31 17.55
CA GLY A 52 8.11 -22.14 16.97
C GLY A 52 9.62 -22.11 17.18
N THR A 53 10.38 -22.00 16.09
CA THR A 53 11.85 -22.00 16.10
C THR A 53 12.48 -20.62 16.04
N ARG A 54 11.72 -19.57 15.70
CA ARG A 54 12.26 -18.23 15.44
C ARG A 54 11.27 -17.13 15.83
N SER A 55 11.70 -16.16 16.63
CA SER A 55 10.86 -14.98 16.89
C SER A 55 10.94 -13.96 15.76
N THR A 56 9.83 -13.27 15.52
CA THR A 56 9.68 -12.28 14.45
C THR A 56 9.33 -10.92 15.04
N LEU A 57 10.00 -9.86 14.57
CA LEU A 57 9.71 -8.48 14.91
C LEU A 57 8.99 -7.79 13.75
N VAL A 58 7.79 -7.26 14.01
CA VAL A 58 6.95 -6.54 13.04
C VAL A 58 6.88 -5.08 13.42
N VAL A 59 7.17 -4.17 12.48
CA VAL A 59 7.08 -2.72 12.71
C VAL A 59 5.84 -2.15 12.04
N LEU A 60 4.98 -1.54 12.86
CA LEU A 60 3.73 -0.91 12.46
C LEU A 60 3.88 0.61 12.57
N GLU A 61 4.31 1.25 11.48
CA GLU A 61 4.65 2.69 11.43
C GLU A 61 4.00 3.41 10.24
N ASP A 62 3.19 4.45 10.52
CA ASP A 62 2.53 5.31 9.52
C ASP A 62 1.81 4.52 8.40
N LEU A 63 1.08 3.47 8.81
CA LEU A 63 0.38 2.56 7.91
C LEU A 63 -1.08 2.98 7.69
N ASP A 64 -1.57 2.81 6.47
CA ASP A 64 -3.00 2.78 6.19
C ASP A 64 -3.58 1.38 6.50
N ASP A 65 -4.91 1.26 6.43
CA ASP A 65 -5.62 0.02 6.76
C ASP A 65 -5.19 -1.17 5.89
N ARG A 66 -4.83 -0.92 4.61
CA ARG A 66 -4.36 -1.97 3.69
C ARG A 66 -2.99 -2.48 4.11
N ALA A 67 -2.06 -1.58 4.37
CA ALA A 67 -0.70 -1.93 4.80
C ALA A 67 -0.70 -2.59 6.18
N MET A 68 -1.55 -2.12 7.09
CA MET A 68 -1.79 -2.76 8.38
C MET A 68 -2.31 -4.19 8.21
N GLY A 69 -3.38 -4.38 7.45
CA GLY A 69 -3.95 -5.71 7.19
C GLY A 69 -2.94 -6.69 6.56
N ALA A 70 -2.14 -6.22 5.61
CA ALA A 70 -1.11 -7.04 4.97
C ALA A 70 -0.03 -7.53 5.95
N LEU A 71 0.40 -6.68 6.90
CA LEU A 71 1.40 -7.06 7.91
C LEU A 71 0.84 -7.95 9.02
N LEU A 72 -0.45 -7.82 9.34
CA LEU A 72 -1.10 -8.62 10.38
C LEU A 72 -1.63 -9.96 9.86
N ALA A 73 -1.89 -10.09 8.56
CA ALA A 73 -2.37 -11.31 7.94
C ALA A 73 -1.55 -12.59 8.23
N PRO A 74 -0.20 -12.59 8.26
CA PRO A 74 0.56 -13.81 8.57
C PRO A 74 0.51 -14.22 10.04
N LEU A 75 0.11 -13.34 10.97
CA LEU A 75 0.20 -13.59 12.42
C LEU A 75 -0.49 -14.88 12.89
N PRO A 76 -1.69 -15.24 12.40
CA PRO A 76 -2.36 -16.48 12.81
C PRO A 76 -1.63 -17.76 12.39
N TYR A 77 -0.70 -17.67 11.44
CA TYR A 77 0.05 -18.81 10.90
C TYR A 77 1.47 -18.93 11.48
N LEU A 78 1.96 -17.90 12.18
CA LEU A 78 3.28 -17.90 12.80
C LEU A 78 3.29 -18.78 14.04
N ARG A 79 4.29 -19.65 14.12
CA ARG A 79 4.52 -20.53 15.27
C ARG A 79 5.45 -19.90 16.29
N GLY A 80 6.41 -19.10 15.83
CA GLY A 80 7.30 -18.34 16.70
C GLY A 80 6.63 -17.19 17.44
N THR A 81 7.27 -16.71 18.51
CA THR A 81 6.84 -15.50 19.20
C THR A 81 6.91 -14.30 18.27
N VAL A 82 5.85 -13.50 18.23
CA VAL A 82 5.79 -12.29 17.41
C VAL A 82 5.82 -11.06 18.30
N HIS A 83 6.70 -10.13 17.98
CA HIS A 83 6.85 -8.85 18.65
C HIS A 83 6.39 -7.75 17.69
N CYS A 84 5.37 -6.99 18.06
CA CYS A 84 4.83 -5.90 17.26
C CYS A 84 5.21 -4.56 17.87
N VAL A 85 5.97 -3.75 17.14
CA VAL A 85 6.30 -2.36 17.50
C VAL A 85 5.27 -1.45 16.87
N VAL A 86 4.44 -0.83 17.70
CA VAL A 86 3.38 0.09 17.26
C VAL A 86 3.88 1.52 17.43
N VAL A 87 4.03 2.25 16.33
CA VAL A 87 4.58 3.61 16.33
C VAL A 87 3.49 4.64 16.05
N GLY A 88 3.26 5.55 16.99
CA GLY A 88 2.41 6.73 16.77
C GLY A 88 0.95 6.44 16.40
N ALA A 89 0.45 5.25 16.73
CA ALA A 89 -0.91 4.84 16.36
C ALA A 89 -1.96 5.70 17.06
N GLN A 90 -2.87 6.28 16.28
CA GLN A 90 -4.09 6.91 16.81
C GLN A 90 -5.08 5.85 17.35
N SER A 91 -4.99 4.62 16.83
CA SER A 91 -5.74 3.45 17.26
C SER A 91 -4.89 2.20 17.12
N VAL A 92 -4.85 1.37 18.16
CA VAL A 92 -4.17 0.07 18.10
C VAL A 92 -5.02 -0.92 17.30
N PRO A 93 -4.42 -1.75 16.43
CA PRO A 93 -5.13 -2.79 15.71
C PRO A 93 -5.89 -3.72 16.65
N THR A 94 -7.03 -4.25 16.20
CA THR A 94 -7.92 -5.05 17.07
C THR A 94 -7.22 -6.33 17.54
N GLU A 95 -6.37 -6.88 16.68
CA GLU A 95 -5.50 -8.04 16.90
C GLU A 95 -4.53 -7.82 18.07
N LEU A 96 -4.14 -6.57 18.32
CA LEU A 96 -3.20 -6.19 19.38
C LEU A 96 -3.87 -5.52 20.57
N ALA A 97 -5.16 -5.19 20.48
CA ALA A 97 -5.87 -4.37 21.45
C ALA A 97 -5.98 -5.01 22.84
N SER A 98 -6.05 -6.34 22.90
CA SER A 98 -6.14 -7.12 24.14
C SER A 98 -4.79 -7.47 24.76
N LEU A 99 -3.69 -7.22 24.05
CA LEU A 99 -2.35 -7.61 24.50
C LEU A 99 -1.75 -6.58 25.47
N PRO A 100 -0.98 -7.02 26.48
CA PRO A 100 -0.14 -6.13 27.26
C PRO A 100 0.84 -5.38 26.36
N ARG A 101 0.96 -4.07 26.59
CA ARG A 101 1.85 -3.18 25.84
C ARG A 101 2.82 -2.49 26.78
N SER A 102 4.10 -2.53 26.43
CA SER A 102 5.15 -1.84 27.17
C SER A 102 5.76 -0.73 26.31
N PRO A 103 6.05 0.45 26.88
CA PRO A 103 6.70 1.52 26.14
C PRO A 103 8.12 1.11 25.73
N VAL A 104 8.54 1.54 24.55
CA VAL A 104 9.89 1.35 24.00
C VAL A 104 10.51 2.73 23.79
N GLN A 105 11.69 2.96 24.37
CA GLN A 105 12.37 4.26 24.34
C GLN A 105 13.35 4.44 23.17
N GLY A 106 13.50 3.43 22.33
CA GLY A 106 14.36 3.46 21.15
C GLY A 106 14.56 2.07 20.57
N LEU A 107 15.34 1.98 19.49
CA LEU A 107 15.68 0.71 18.85
C LEU A 107 16.82 -0.03 19.56
N GLU A 108 17.67 0.70 20.28
CA GLU A 108 18.82 0.13 20.98
C GLU A 108 18.41 -1.00 21.93
N GLY A 109 18.97 -2.20 21.70
CA GLY A 109 18.70 -3.39 22.50
C GLY A 109 17.37 -4.09 22.19
N LEU A 110 16.56 -3.57 21.27
CA LEU A 110 15.24 -4.13 20.94
C LEU A 110 15.36 -5.51 20.28
N LEU A 111 16.31 -5.67 19.36
CA LEU A 111 16.58 -6.95 18.69
C LEU A 111 17.03 -8.01 19.71
N GLU A 112 17.92 -7.64 20.64
CA GLU A 112 18.40 -8.54 21.68
C GLU A 112 17.30 -8.89 22.69
N ALA A 113 16.48 -7.91 23.10
CA ALA A 113 15.39 -8.11 24.04
C ALA A 113 14.27 -9.01 23.48
N THR A 114 14.04 -8.95 22.17
CA THR A 114 13.04 -9.77 21.47
C THR A 114 13.62 -11.10 20.97
N GLY A 115 14.95 -11.23 20.94
CA GLY A 115 15.64 -12.36 20.32
C GLY A 115 15.28 -12.55 18.85
N ALA A 116 14.79 -11.51 18.18
CA ALA A 116 14.16 -11.59 16.86
C ALA A 116 15.15 -12.15 15.83
N GLY A 117 14.80 -13.31 15.28
CA GLY A 117 15.53 -13.88 14.18
C GLY A 117 15.12 -13.27 12.84
N ALA A 118 13.88 -12.75 12.73
CA ALA A 118 13.36 -12.14 11.51
C ALA A 118 12.71 -10.77 11.79
N VAL A 119 12.72 -9.88 10.79
CA VAL A 119 12.07 -8.57 10.81
C VAL A 119 11.15 -8.44 9.60
N LEU A 120 9.93 -7.92 9.82
CA LEU A 120 8.93 -7.66 8.78
C LEU A 120 8.42 -6.22 8.83
N THR A 121 8.47 -5.50 7.70
CA THR A 121 8.02 -4.10 7.58
C THR A 121 7.25 -3.85 6.26
N ALA A 122 6.39 -2.84 6.20
CA ALA A 122 5.63 -2.45 4.98
C ALA A 122 6.36 -1.42 4.08
N GLY A 123 7.68 -1.27 4.26
CA GLY A 123 8.51 -0.29 3.56
C GLY A 123 9.80 0.02 4.32
N GLY A 124 10.51 1.08 3.93
CA GLY A 124 11.76 1.54 4.58
C GLY A 124 11.76 3.04 4.97
N ALA A 125 10.61 3.71 4.87
CA ALA A 125 10.57 5.17 4.81
C ALA A 125 10.34 5.89 6.15
N GLY A 126 9.82 5.22 7.18
CA GLY A 126 9.63 5.82 8.51
C GLY A 126 10.89 5.74 9.38
N PRO A 127 11.04 6.59 10.41
CA PRO A 127 12.22 6.61 11.27
C PRO A 127 12.47 5.30 12.03
N TRP A 128 11.44 4.66 12.59
CA TRP A 128 11.60 3.38 13.31
C TRP A 128 11.99 2.25 12.37
N THR A 129 11.26 2.16 11.26
CA THR A 129 11.51 1.17 10.23
C THR A 129 12.94 1.29 9.70
N ARG A 130 13.38 2.51 9.37
CA ARG A 130 14.73 2.78 8.88
C ARG A 130 15.79 2.40 9.92
N GLY A 131 15.66 2.88 11.15
CA GLY A 131 16.65 2.62 12.18
C GLY A 131 16.77 1.12 12.47
N LEU A 132 15.66 0.39 12.47
CA LEU A 132 15.68 -1.06 12.64
C LEU A 132 16.45 -1.74 11.50
N HIS A 133 16.20 -1.33 10.26
CA HIS A 133 16.93 -1.85 9.10
C HIS A 133 18.43 -1.52 9.15
N GLU A 134 18.81 -0.35 9.68
CA GLU A 134 20.22 -0.01 9.91
C GLU A 134 20.86 -0.88 11.01
N GLU A 135 20.10 -1.24 12.05
CA GLU A 135 20.58 -2.09 13.13
C GLU A 135 20.78 -3.56 12.73
N VAL A 136 19.91 -4.12 11.88
CA VAL A 136 19.97 -5.55 11.51
C VAL A 136 21.07 -5.91 10.50
N ILE A 137 21.63 -4.93 9.78
CA ILE A 137 22.66 -5.17 8.75
C ILE A 137 23.85 -5.94 9.35
N GLY A 138 24.25 -7.02 8.68
CA GLY A 138 25.37 -7.87 9.12
C GLY A 138 25.14 -8.67 10.42
N ARG A 139 23.92 -8.66 11.01
CA ARG A 139 23.61 -9.39 12.26
C ARG A 139 23.02 -10.79 12.04
N GLY A 140 22.85 -11.22 10.79
CA GLY A 140 22.26 -12.52 10.46
C GLY A 140 20.75 -12.62 10.75
N VAL A 141 20.08 -11.49 10.95
CA VAL A 141 18.62 -11.39 11.07
C VAL A 141 18.03 -11.36 9.65
N ALA A 142 17.01 -12.17 9.38
CA ALA A 142 16.35 -12.13 8.07
C ALA A 142 15.40 -10.94 8.00
N THR A 143 15.50 -10.16 6.93
CA THR A 143 14.85 -8.86 6.84
C THR A 143 13.92 -8.82 5.65
N PHE A 144 12.63 -8.63 5.89
CA PHE A 144 11.58 -8.66 4.88
C PHE A 144 10.86 -7.32 4.76
N VAL A 145 10.71 -6.84 3.53
CA VAL A 145 9.87 -5.68 3.20
C VAL A 145 8.68 -6.14 2.36
N LEU A 146 7.48 -6.04 2.92
CA LEU A 146 6.24 -6.45 2.28
C LEU A 146 5.69 -5.35 1.37
N GLN A 147 5.38 -5.70 0.12
CA GLN A 147 4.58 -4.86 -0.77
C GLN A 147 3.14 -4.79 -0.26
N THR A 148 2.69 -3.60 0.09
CA THR A 148 1.34 -3.36 0.64
C THR A 148 0.39 -2.65 -0.32
N GLY A 149 0.90 -2.14 -1.45
CA GLY A 149 0.13 -1.42 -2.45
C GLY A 149 0.75 -1.47 -3.84
N GLN A 150 0.16 -0.73 -4.77
CA GLN A 150 0.67 -0.64 -6.14
C GLN A 150 2.06 0.04 -6.19
N VAL A 151 3.02 -0.62 -6.83
CA VAL A 151 4.39 -0.09 -6.99
C VAL A 151 4.46 0.90 -8.14
N THR A 152 5.12 2.04 -7.91
CA THR A 152 5.40 3.04 -8.94
C THR A 152 6.89 3.42 -8.93
N PRO A 153 7.40 4.14 -9.94
CA PRO A 153 8.77 4.65 -9.90
C PRO A 153 9.06 5.61 -8.74
N PHE A 154 8.02 6.07 -8.05
CA PHE A 154 8.10 6.95 -6.90
C PHE A 154 7.97 6.20 -5.57
N SER A 155 7.92 4.87 -5.58
CA SER A 155 8.01 4.07 -4.36
C SER A 155 9.34 4.33 -3.64
N PRO A 156 9.39 4.24 -2.30
CA PRO A 156 10.62 4.43 -1.55
C PRO A 156 11.67 3.37 -1.93
N PRO A 157 12.97 3.71 -1.88
CA PRO A 157 14.02 2.70 -1.98
C PRO A 157 13.90 1.69 -0.86
N LEU A 158 14.25 0.45 -1.17
CA LEU A 158 14.35 -0.61 -0.18
C LEU A 158 15.60 -0.42 0.69
N PRO A 159 15.59 -0.90 1.94
CA PRO A 159 16.80 -1.09 2.73
C PRO A 159 17.83 -1.99 2.00
N GLU A 160 19.09 -1.95 2.45
CA GLU A 160 20.12 -2.90 2.00
C GLU A 160 19.91 -4.26 2.68
N GLU A 161 20.41 -5.34 2.07
CA GLU A 161 20.39 -6.70 2.62
C GLU A 161 18.98 -7.19 3.02
N THR A 162 17.96 -6.83 2.24
CA THR A 162 16.57 -7.22 2.48
C THR A 162 16.02 -8.12 1.38
N THR A 163 15.05 -8.96 1.75
CA THR A 163 14.16 -9.64 0.82
C THR A 163 12.88 -8.83 0.66
N VAL A 164 12.59 -8.36 -0.55
CA VAL A 164 11.28 -7.76 -0.87
C VAL A 164 10.27 -8.85 -1.18
N VAL A 165 9.13 -8.79 -0.49
CA VAL A 165 8.00 -9.69 -0.68
C VAL A 165 6.99 -9.02 -1.61
N ALA A 166 6.97 -9.45 -2.86
CA ALA A 166 6.26 -8.78 -3.95
C ALA A 166 5.03 -9.57 -4.43
N TRP A 167 4.10 -8.84 -5.06
CA TRP A 167 2.89 -9.44 -5.62
C TRP A 167 3.15 -10.16 -6.93
N THR A 168 4.06 -9.65 -7.75
CA THR A 168 4.39 -10.20 -9.07
C THR A 168 5.88 -10.08 -9.36
N ASP A 169 6.40 -10.86 -10.30
CA ASP A 169 7.78 -10.73 -10.79
C ASP A 169 8.07 -9.32 -11.33
N ALA A 170 7.09 -8.71 -11.99
CA ALA A 170 7.24 -7.38 -12.56
C ALA A 170 7.33 -6.29 -11.47
N ASP A 171 6.60 -6.45 -10.37
CA ASP A 171 6.71 -5.56 -9.21
C ASP A 171 8.02 -5.78 -8.46
N ALA A 172 8.44 -7.04 -8.29
CA ALA A 172 9.73 -7.39 -7.69
C ALA A 172 10.90 -6.78 -8.48
N ALA A 173 10.87 -6.89 -9.81
CA ALA A 173 11.88 -6.30 -10.69
C ALA A 173 11.91 -4.77 -10.57
N LEU A 174 10.74 -4.11 -10.50
CA LEU A 174 10.67 -2.67 -10.31
C LEU A 174 11.21 -2.26 -8.94
N LEU A 175 10.79 -2.89 -7.85
CA LEU A 175 11.26 -2.57 -6.49
C LEU A 175 12.76 -2.79 -6.34
N ARG A 176 13.28 -3.88 -6.90
CA ARG A 176 14.71 -4.19 -6.92
C ARG A 176 15.51 -3.18 -7.74
N SER A 177 14.99 -2.74 -8.90
CA SER A 177 15.64 -1.76 -9.79
C SER A 177 17.13 -2.06 -10.04
N GLY A 178 17.44 -3.32 -10.37
CA GLY A 178 18.79 -3.78 -10.68
C GLY A 178 19.74 -3.91 -9.48
N ARG A 179 19.29 -3.66 -8.25
CA ARG A 179 20.10 -3.83 -7.04
C ARG A 179 20.40 -5.29 -6.78
N HIS A 180 21.66 -5.62 -6.49
CA HIS A 180 22.09 -6.98 -6.16
C HIS A 180 22.07 -7.27 -4.65
N ASP A 181 22.04 -6.21 -3.85
CA ASP A 181 21.93 -6.20 -2.39
C ASP A 181 20.49 -6.42 -1.87
N VAL A 182 19.54 -6.66 -2.79
CA VAL A 182 18.13 -6.90 -2.48
C VAL A 182 17.71 -8.20 -3.14
N ASP A 183 17.22 -9.12 -2.33
CA ASP A 183 16.59 -10.35 -2.77
C ASP A 183 15.08 -10.16 -2.98
N THR A 184 14.49 -11.06 -3.76
CA THR A 184 13.07 -10.96 -4.14
C THR A 184 12.36 -12.27 -3.87
N MET A 185 11.20 -12.19 -3.23
CA MET A 185 10.28 -13.30 -3.03
C MET A 185 8.91 -12.92 -3.56
N VAL A 186 8.37 -13.70 -4.51
CA VAL A 186 7.07 -13.42 -5.14
C VAL A 186 6.04 -14.40 -4.61
N ILE A 187 5.11 -13.91 -3.80
CA ILE A 187 4.06 -14.73 -3.16
C ILE A 187 2.65 -14.23 -3.44
N GLY A 188 2.50 -13.12 -4.16
CA GLY A 188 1.18 -12.50 -4.38
C GLY A 188 0.77 -11.53 -3.27
N SER A 189 -0.47 -11.05 -3.37
CA SER A 189 -1.09 -10.18 -2.37
C SER A 189 -2.14 -10.97 -1.60
N GLN A 190 -2.03 -11.02 -0.27
CA GLN A 190 -3.05 -11.64 0.58
C GLN A 190 -4.43 -11.06 0.28
N ARG A 191 -4.53 -9.73 0.21
CA ARG A 191 -5.79 -9.04 -0.05
C ARG A 191 -6.41 -9.45 -1.39
N LEU A 192 -5.61 -9.55 -2.45
CA LEU A 192 -6.13 -9.98 -3.75
C LEU A 192 -6.48 -11.48 -3.76
N TRP A 193 -5.73 -12.31 -3.02
CA TRP A 193 -6.05 -13.72 -2.85
C TRP A 193 -7.42 -13.90 -2.16
N GLU A 194 -7.67 -13.21 -1.05
CA GLU A 194 -8.97 -13.23 -0.36
C GLU A 194 -10.12 -12.78 -1.27
N LEU A 195 -9.93 -11.65 -1.97
CA LEU A 195 -10.93 -11.13 -2.90
C LEU A 195 -11.22 -12.07 -4.07
N SER A 196 -10.24 -12.86 -4.50
CA SER A 196 -10.46 -13.86 -5.56
C SER A 196 -11.33 -15.04 -5.10
N HIS A 197 -11.40 -15.28 -3.79
CA HIS A 197 -12.27 -16.29 -3.17
C HIS A 197 -13.67 -15.75 -2.83
N ASP A 198 -13.90 -14.44 -2.96
CA ASP A 198 -15.20 -13.78 -2.85
C ASP A 198 -15.57 -13.02 -4.15
N PRO A 199 -15.76 -13.75 -5.28
CA PRO A 199 -16.08 -13.13 -6.56
C PRO A 199 -17.50 -12.58 -6.59
N VAL A 200 -17.68 -11.49 -7.32
CA VAL A 200 -19.00 -10.96 -7.67
C VAL A 200 -19.65 -11.91 -8.66
N THR A 201 -20.71 -12.60 -8.23
CA THR A 201 -21.44 -13.56 -9.06
C THR A 201 -22.43 -12.90 -10.01
N GLU A 202 -22.99 -11.75 -9.63
CA GLU A 202 -24.01 -11.03 -10.41
C GLU A 202 -23.68 -9.54 -10.46
N LEU A 203 -23.64 -9.00 -11.67
CA LEU A 203 -23.46 -7.57 -11.90
C LEU A 203 -24.80 -6.86 -11.75
N GLN A 204 -24.76 -5.72 -11.08
CA GLN A 204 -25.91 -4.83 -10.98
C GLN A 204 -26.16 -4.13 -12.33
N ASP A 205 -27.42 -3.98 -12.70
CA ASP A 205 -27.80 -3.13 -13.81
C ASP A 205 -27.60 -1.65 -13.44
N GLY A 206 -26.91 -0.91 -14.31
CA GLY A 206 -26.75 0.53 -14.13
C GLY A 206 -25.61 1.13 -14.93
N PRO A 207 -25.51 2.48 -14.93
CA PRO A 207 -24.42 3.17 -15.56
C PRO A 207 -23.09 2.87 -14.84
N PRO A 208 -21.97 2.83 -15.58
CA PRO A 208 -20.65 2.67 -15.00
C PRO A 208 -20.33 3.75 -13.98
N VAL A 209 -19.54 3.40 -12.97
CA VAL A 209 -19.06 4.35 -11.96
C VAL A 209 -17.63 4.78 -12.28
N LEU A 210 -17.43 6.08 -12.38
CA LEU A 210 -16.13 6.73 -12.50
C LEU A 210 -15.59 7.03 -11.10
N LEU A 211 -14.55 6.31 -10.69
CA LEU A 211 -13.77 6.61 -9.49
C LEU A 211 -12.86 7.79 -9.78
N ALA A 212 -13.08 8.91 -9.10
CA ALA A 212 -12.28 10.12 -9.25
C ALA A 212 -11.47 10.39 -7.99
N ARG A 213 -10.18 10.67 -8.17
CA ARG A 213 -9.25 11.15 -7.13
C ARG A 213 -8.48 12.33 -7.72
N LEU A 214 -8.77 13.55 -7.25
CA LEU A 214 -8.19 14.78 -7.78
C LEU A 214 -6.97 15.25 -6.99
N ALA A 215 -6.99 15.01 -5.68
CA ALA A 215 -5.85 15.16 -4.79
C ALA A 215 -5.09 13.83 -4.75
N ASP A 216 -4.09 13.74 -5.61
CA ASP A 216 -3.23 12.57 -5.76
C ASP A 216 -1.78 13.01 -5.53
N ASP A 217 -1.01 12.21 -4.80
CA ASP A 217 0.37 12.47 -4.44
C ASP A 217 1.36 12.16 -5.58
N LEU A 218 0.95 11.32 -6.52
CA LEU A 218 1.75 10.86 -7.67
C LEU A 218 1.33 11.53 -8.99
N LEU A 219 0.06 11.89 -9.13
CA LEU A 219 -0.50 12.50 -10.33
C LEU A 219 -0.83 13.98 -10.11
N PRO A 220 -0.37 14.86 -11.02
CA PRO A 220 -0.81 16.24 -11.01
C PRO A 220 -2.34 16.35 -11.13
N ARG A 221 -2.95 17.16 -10.29
CA ARG A 221 -4.41 17.39 -10.28
C ARG A 221 -5.00 17.66 -11.65
N HIS A 222 -4.35 18.49 -12.46
CA HIS A 222 -4.85 18.83 -13.80
C HIS A 222 -5.02 17.59 -14.69
N LEU A 223 -4.17 16.57 -14.53
CA LEU A 223 -4.28 15.31 -15.27
C LEU A 223 -5.48 14.51 -14.78
N ALA A 224 -5.66 14.37 -13.46
CA ALA A 224 -6.81 13.69 -12.87
C ALA A 224 -8.14 14.37 -13.25
N THR A 225 -8.22 15.70 -13.15
CA THR A 225 -9.39 16.49 -13.57
C THR A 225 -9.67 16.32 -15.07
N ARG A 226 -8.63 16.35 -15.92
CA ARG A 226 -8.78 16.14 -17.36
C ARG A 226 -9.25 14.72 -17.68
N ALA A 227 -8.74 13.72 -16.96
CA ALA A 227 -9.15 12.33 -17.09
C ALA A 227 -10.65 12.18 -16.77
N ALA A 228 -11.08 12.67 -15.60
CA ALA A 228 -12.48 12.61 -15.19
C ALA A 228 -13.40 13.38 -16.15
N ALA A 229 -13.06 14.63 -16.48
CA ALA A 229 -13.83 15.44 -17.42
C ALA A 229 -13.88 14.83 -18.83
N SER A 230 -12.82 14.16 -19.26
CA SER A 230 -12.81 13.44 -20.54
C SER A 230 -13.71 12.21 -20.46
N ALA A 231 -13.61 11.37 -19.43
CA ALA A 231 -14.47 10.19 -19.27
C ALA A 231 -15.96 10.58 -19.32
N MET A 232 -16.37 11.59 -18.54
CA MET A 232 -17.75 12.07 -18.50
C MET A 232 -18.29 12.61 -19.84
N ARG A 233 -17.42 13.01 -20.78
CA ARG A 233 -17.86 13.39 -22.14
C ARG A 233 -18.15 12.20 -23.04
N HIS A 234 -17.57 11.04 -22.78
CA HIS A 234 -17.66 9.87 -23.67
C HIS A 234 -18.78 8.89 -23.29
N GLY A 235 -19.39 9.05 -22.11
CA GLY A 235 -20.42 8.14 -21.64
C GLY A 235 -21.21 8.69 -20.47
N GLN A 236 -22.29 7.98 -20.13
CA GLN A 236 -23.08 8.26 -18.94
C GLN A 236 -22.43 7.55 -17.76
N PHE A 237 -21.77 8.33 -16.90
CA PHE A 237 -21.11 7.83 -15.70
C PHE A 237 -21.75 8.42 -14.46
N ARG A 238 -21.84 7.60 -13.40
CA ARG A 238 -21.96 8.11 -12.05
C ARG A 238 -20.56 8.42 -11.52
N LEU A 239 -20.38 9.57 -10.91
CA LEU A 239 -19.09 10.03 -10.43
C LEU A 239 -18.97 9.75 -8.93
N ARG A 240 -17.94 9.01 -8.53
CA ARG A 240 -17.63 8.77 -7.11
C ARG A 240 -16.38 9.55 -6.73
N PRO A 241 -16.50 10.61 -5.91
CA PRO A 241 -15.36 11.30 -5.34
C PRO A 241 -14.56 10.38 -4.39
N ASP A 242 -13.26 10.62 -4.30
CA ASP A 242 -12.38 9.97 -3.33
C ASP A 242 -12.59 10.56 -1.93
N ILE A 243 -12.49 9.71 -0.89
CA ILE A 243 -12.62 10.17 0.50
C ILE A 243 -11.49 11.15 0.91
N GLY A 244 -10.32 11.04 0.27
CA GLY A 244 -9.17 11.91 0.49
C GLY A 244 -9.28 13.29 -0.16
N ASP A 245 -10.25 13.50 -1.07
CA ASP A 245 -10.49 14.76 -1.78
C ASP A 245 -11.19 15.82 -0.90
N THR A 246 -10.57 16.13 0.25
CA THR A 246 -11.15 17.01 1.28
C THR A 246 -10.90 18.49 1.03
N ASP A 247 -9.97 18.85 0.15
CA ASP A 247 -9.58 20.23 -0.10
C ASP A 247 -10.66 21.03 -0.87
N PRO A 248 -10.70 22.37 -0.70
CA PRO A 248 -11.73 23.20 -1.33
C PRO A 248 -11.77 23.11 -2.86
N ILE A 249 -10.63 22.90 -3.53
CA ILE A 249 -10.56 22.85 -4.99
C ILE A 249 -11.19 21.55 -5.50
N SER A 250 -10.95 20.43 -4.81
CA SER A 250 -11.58 19.15 -5.15
C SER A 250 -13.09 19.23 -4.97
N ARG A 251 -13.54 19.73 -3.80
CA ARG A 251 -14.97 19.93 -3.52
C ARG A 251 -15.65 20.84 -4.55
N ALA A 252 -15.02 21.96 -4.92
CA ALA A 252 -15.54 22.86 -5.94
C ALA A 252 -15.61 22.19 -7.33
N SER A 253 -14.65 21.33 -7.66
CA SER A 253 -14.65 20.58 -8.93
C SER A 253 -15.82 19.59 -8.99
N TYR A 254 -16.06 18.83 -7.92
CA TYR A 254 -17.20 17.92 -7.82
C TYR A 254 -18.55 18.65 -7.86
N GLU A 255 -18.65 19.77 -7.14
CA GLU A 255 -19.85 20.60 -7.15
C GLU A 255 -20.15 21.14 -8.55
N LEU A 256 -19.11 21.56 -9.27
CA LEU A 256 -19.23 22.04 -10.63
C LEU A 256 -19.73 20.94 -11.58
N TRP A 257 -19.28 19.70 -11.43
CA TRP A 257 -19.77 18.57 -12.21
C TRP A 257 -21.20 18.20 -11.85
N ARG A 258 -21.56 18.22 -10.57
CA ARG A 258 -22.95 18.05 -10.11
C ARG A 258 -23.89 19.07 -10.75
N ARG A 259 -23.51 20.35 -10.78
CA ARG A 259 -24.27 21.42 -11.45
C ARG A 259 -24.38 21.23 -12.97
N ARG A 260 -23.48 20.46 -13.57
CA ARG A 260 -23.52 20.06 -14.99
C ARG A 260 -24.25 18.73 -15.22
N GLY A 261 -24.95 18.21 -14.21
CA GLY A 261 -25.79 17.02 -14.31
C GLY A 261 -25.07 15.71 -14.02
N ALA A 262 -23.85 15.72 -13.49
CA ALA A 262 -23.21 14.49 -13.02
C ALA A 262 -23.91 13.97 -11.75
N GLU A 263 -24.30 12.71 -11.75
CA GLU A 263 -24.79 12.02 -10.56
C GLU A 263 -23.61 11.65 -9.67
N LEU A 264 -23.61 12.15 -8.42
CA LEU A 264 -22.57 11.84 -7.44
C LEU A 264 -22.96 10.63 -6.60
N VAL A 265 -22.06 9.66 -6.50
CA VAL A 265 -22.16 8.54 -5.56
C VAL A 265 -21.44 8.91 -4.27
N GLU A 266 -22.01 8.51 -3.13
CA GLU A 266 -21.42 8.77 -1.82
C GLU A 266 -19.99 8.18 -1.70
N PRO A 267 -19.00 8.98 -1.29
CA PRO A 267 -17.65 8.48 -0.99
C PRO A 267 -17.68 7.48 0.16
N GLY A 268 -16.82 6.47 0.14
CA GLY A 268 -16.67 5.51 1.24
C GLY A 268 -17.73 4.41 1.32
N ALA A 269 -18.84 4.51 0.59
CA ALA A 269 -19.80 3.41 0.46
C ALA A 269 -19.14 2.16 -0.16
N GLU A 270 -19.72 0.97 0.02
CA GLU A 270 -19.25 -0.22 -0.68
C GLU A 270 -19.22 0.02 -2.20
N LEU A 271 -18.23 -0.53 -2.89
CA LEU A 271 -18.16 -0.40 -4.35
C LEU A 271 -19.31 -1.18 -4.98
N PRO A 272 -20.15 -0.54 -5.81
CA PRO A 272 -21.22 -1.25 -6.49
C PRO A 272 -20.66 -2.26 -7.49
N ALA A 273 -21.37 -3.38 -7.66
CA ALA A 273 -21.09 -4.42 -8.64
C ALA A 273 -21.46 -4.00 -10.08
N VAL A 274 -21.08 -2.79 -10.48
CA VAL A 274 -21.27 -2.21 -11.82
C VAL A 274 -19.91 -1.97 -12.47
N PRO A 275 -19.83 -1.79 -13.80
CA PRO A 275 -18.55 -1.51 -14.44
C PRO A 275 -17.89 -0.25 -13.87
N LEU A 276 -16.60 -0.35 -13.55
CA LEU A 276 -15.83 0.74 -12.93
C LEU A 276 -14.81 1.32 -13.91
N VAL A 277 -14.62 2.63 -13.83
CA VAL A 277 -13.57 3.35 -14.55
C VAL A 277 -12.80 4.20 -13.57
N GLY A 278 -11.48 4.26 -13.68
CA GLY A 278 -10.67 5.20 -12.90
C GLY A 278 -9.31 5.42 -13.53
N VAL A 279 -8.35 5.87 -12.74
CA VAL A 279 -6.99 6.17 -13.22
C VAL A 279 -5.99 5.15 -12.69
N ARG A 280 -5.87 5.01 -11.37
CA ARG A 280 -4.86 4.15 -10.71
C ARG A 280 -5.26 3.73 -9.30
N GLN A 281 -6.52 3.91 -8.95
CA GLN A 281 -7.06 3.56 -7.65
C GLN A 281 -6.90 2.05 -7.43
N GLU A 282 -6.45 1.64 -6.24
CA GLU A 282 -6.24 0.22 -5.92
C GLU A 282 -7.58 -0.54 -5.91
N GLU A 283 -8.66 0.18 -5.60
CA GLU A 283 -10.05 -0.25 -5.72
C GLU A 283 -10.37 -0.84 -7.10
N LEU A 284 -9.73 -0.36 -8.17
CA LEU A 284 -9.91 -0.90 -9.52
C LEU A 284 -9.30 -2.30 -9.63
N LEU A 285 -8.13 -2.52 -9.04
CA LEU A 285 -7.48 -3.83 -9.05
C LEU A 285 -8.26 -4.82 -8.18
N GLU A 286 -8.67 -4.41 -6.98
CA GLU A 286 -9.53 -5.19 -6.08
C GLU A 286 -10.83 -5.61 -6.78
N ALA A 287 -11.53 -4.67 -7.40
CA ALA A 287 -12.78 -4.96 -8.11
C ALA A 287 -12.56 -5.87 -9.32
N ALA A 288 -11.46 -5.69 -10.06
CA ALA A 288 -11.15 -6.52 -11.21
C ALA A 288 -10.90 -7.98 -10.80
N VAL A 289 -10.22 -8.20 -9.66
CA VAL A 289 -9.97 -9.54 -9.12
C VAL A 289 -11.27 -10.24 -8.72
N ARG A 290 -12.24 -9.49 -8.18
CA ARG A 290 -13.60 -10.00 -7.91
C ARG A 290 -14.44 -10.24 -9.16
N GLY A 291 -13.91 -9.99 -10.36
CA GLY A 291 -14.62 -10.18 -11.63
C GLY A 291 -15.46 -8.98 -12.10
N VAL A 292 -15.39 -7.83 -11.40
CA VAL A 292 -16.08 -6.61 -11.84
C VAL A 292 -15.42 -6.04 -13.10
N PRO A 293 -16.16 -5.67 -14.16
CA PRO A 293 -15.58 -5.05 -15.34
C PRO A 293 -14.93 -3.71 -15.01
N VAL A 294 -13.61 -3.66 -15.06
CA VAL A 294 -12.82 -2.47 -14.72
C VAL A 294 -12.09 -1.93 -15.94
N ARG A 295 -12.01 -0.60 -16.07
CA ARG A 295 -11.20 0.10 -17.07
C ARG A 295 -10.40 1.23 -16.46
N VAL A 296 -9.28 1.56 -17.10
CA VAL A 296 -8.48 2.74 -16.77
C VAL A 296 -8.60 3.81 -17.85
N HIS A 297 -8.64 5.09 -17.46
CA HIS A 297 -8.77 6.21 -18.38
C HIS A 297 -7.98 7.42 -17.90
N ALA A 298 -6.92 7.76 -18.61
CA ALA A 298 -6.26 9.04 -18.49
C ALA A 298 -5.61 9.43 -19.82
N PRO A 299 -6.27 10.25 -20.65
CA PRO A 299 -5.68 10.76 -21.88
C PRO A 299 -4.40 11.53 -21.58
N GLY A 300 -3.31 11.20 -22.29
CA GLY A 300 -1.98 11.74 -22.03
C GLY A 300 -1.37 11.25 -20.72
N ALA A 301 -1.69 10.02 -20.29
CA ALA A 301 -1.04 9.35 -19.17
C ALA A 301 0.49 9.31 -19.37
N PRO A 302 1.30 9.67 -18.35
CA PRO A 302 2.74 9.53 -18.42
C PRO A 302 3.13 8.05 -18.58
N ALA A 303 4.32 7.79 -19.11
CA ALA A 303 4.78 6.43 -19.42
C ALA A 303 4.71 5.49 -18.20
N TRP A 304 5.03 5.99 -17.00
CA TRP A 304 4.97 5.19 -15.78
C TRP A 304 3.57 4.72 -15.41
N LEU A 305 2.54 5.51 -15.72
CA LEU A 305 1.16 5.14 -15.45
C LEU A 305 0.69 4.08 -16.45
N GLN A 306 1.19 4.15 -17.69
CA GLN A 306 0.92 3.11 -18.70
C GLN A 306 1.57 1.78 -18.32
N ASP A 307 2.83 1.84 -17.88
CA ASP A 307 3.59 0.68 -17.38
C ASP A 307 2.95 0.06 -16.13
N LEU A 308 2.41 0.87 -15.21
CA LEU A 308 1.59 0.37 -14.09
C LEU A 308 0.35 -0.38 -14.58
N TRP A 309 -0.38 0.17 -15.56
CA TRP A 309 -1.55 -0.50 -16.13
C TRP A 309 -1.20 -1.82 -16.80
N ASP A 310 -0.08 -1.88 -17.51
CA ASP A 310 0.37 -3.10 -18.17
C ASP A 310 0.78 -4.16 -17.14
N ARG A 311 1.52 -3.81 -16.08
CA ARG A 311 1.86 -4.74 -14.99
C ARG A 311 0.66 -5.27 -14.23
N THR A 312 -0.34 -4.42 -14.00
CA THR A 312 -1.58 -4.80 -13.30
C THR A 312 -2.64 -5.37 -14.24
N GLY A 313 -2.34 -5.50 -15.53
CA GLY A 313 -3.25 -6.01 -16.56
C GLY A 313 -4.52 -5.18 -16.75
N MET A 314 -4.49 -3.91 -16.34
CA MET A 314 -5.59 -2.96 -16.49
C MET A 314 -5.67 -2.47 -17.93
N ARG A 315 -6.86 -2.58 -18.51
CA ARG A 315 -7.12 -2.21 -19.91
C ARG A 315 -7.79 -0.85 -20.00
N ARG A 316 -7.39 -0.08 -21.02
CA ARG A 316 -7.86 1.29 -21.21
C ARG A 316 -9.34 1.33 -21.59
N TYR A 317 -10.05 2.37 -21.17
CA TYR A 317 -11.41 2.63 -21.63
C TYR A 317 -11.44 2.75 -23.16
N GLY A 318 -12.41 2.10 -23.80
CA GLY A 318 -12.50 1.99 -25.26
C GLY A 318 -11.64 0.91 -25.91
N SER A 319 -10.79 0.19 -25.17
CA SER A 319 -10.07 -0.98 -25.69
C SER A 319 -10.94 -2.25 -25.71
N SER A 320 -10.65 -3.14 -26.67
CA SER A 320 -11.31 -4.45 -26.79
C SER A 320 -10.80 -5.45 -25.75
N GLY A 321 -11.70 -6.27 -25.19
CA GLY A 321 -11.38 -7.34 -24.24
C GLY A 321 -11.19 -6.85 -22.79
N PRO A 322 -11.47 -7.66 -21.76
CA PRO A 322 -11.54 -7.21 -20.36
C PRO A 322 -10.14 -6.92 -19.77
N SER A 323 -10.12 -6.17 -18.65
CA SER A 323 -8.94 -6.11 -17.78
C SER A 323 -8.66 -7.50 -17.19
N ARG A 324 -7.38 -7.85 -17.04
CA ARG A 324 -6.92 -9.16 -16.58
C ARG A 324 -5.94 -8.95 -15.44
N PRO A 325 -6.42 -8.80 -14.19
CA PRO A 325 -5.52 -8.62 -13.06
C PRO A 325 -4.59 -9.84 -12.92
N PRO A 326 -3.46 -9.71 -12.20
CA PRO A 326 -2.60 -10.85 -11.88
C PRO A 326 -3.43 -11.99 -11.28
N ALA A 327 -3.17 -13.22 -11.74
CA ALA A 327 -3.84 -14.39 -11.20
C ALA A 327 -3.48 -14.54 -9.71
N PRO A 328 -4.45 -14.87 -8.84
CA PRO A 328 -4.13 -15.18 -7.45
C PRO A 328 -3.21 -16.41 -7.40
N PRO A 329 -2.27 -16.45 -6.45
CA PRO A 329 -1.44 -17.63 -6.22
C PRO A 329 -2.30 -18.81 -5.74
N ALA A 330 -1.80 -20.03 -5.97
CA ALA A 330 -2.49 -21.25 -5.53
C ALA A 330 -2.47 -21.41 -4.01
N GLU A 331 -1.35 -21.06 -3.37
CA GLU A 331 -1.18 -21.04 -1.92
C GLU A 331 -1.56 -19.67 -1.35
N GLU A 332 -2.07 -19.64 -0.13
CA GLU A 332 -2.40 -18.40 0.58
C GLU A 332 -1.11 -17.61 0.90
N PRO A 333 -0.98 -16.36 0.45
CA PRO A 333 0.24 -15.57 0.66
C PRO A 333 0.64 -15.42 2.13
N ALA A 334 -0.33 -15.22 3.03
CA ALA A 334 -0.06 -15.09 4.46
C ALA A 334 0.56 -16.35 5.07
N THR A 335 0.14 -17.54 4.64
CA THR A 335 0.72 -18.81 5.07
C THR A 335 2.14 -18.96 4.57
N VAL A 336 2.39 -18.70 3.28
CA VAL A 336 3.74 -18.79 2.70
C VAL A 336 4.70 -17.81 3.37
N LEU A 337 4.25 -16.59 3.67
CA LEU A 337 5.04 -15.60 4.38
C LEU A 337 5.36 -16.06 5.80
N ALA A 338 4.39 -16.59 6.54
CA ALA A 338 4.61 -17.10 7.89
C ALA A 338 5.62 -18.26 7.92
N GLU A 339 5.51 -19.24 7.02
CA GLU A 339 6.48 -20.35 6.91
C GLU A 339 7.90 -19.86 6.63
N THR A 340 8.02 -18.82 5.80
CA THR A 340 9.31 -18.19 5.49
C THR A 340 9.88 -17.45 6.70
N LEU A 341 9.03 -16.73 7.44
CA LEU A 341 9.41 -16.00 8.65
C LEU A 341 9.85 -16.96 9.77
N ASP A 342 9.17 -18.09 9.95
CA ASP A 342 9.54 -19.14 10.90
C ASP A 342 10.83 -19.90 10.49
N GLY A 343 11.27 -19.77 9.23
CA GLY A 343 12.46 -20.44 8.69
C GLY A 343 12.21 -21.90 8.29
N VAL A 344 10.96 -22.25 7.97
CA VAL A 344 10.54 -23.60 7.55
C VAL A 344 10.77 -23.83 6.04
N ARG A 345 10.87 -22.74 5.27
CA ARG A 345 11.02 -22.76 3.81
C ARG A 345 12.39 -22.32 3.33
#